data_AF-A0A0S8G0V6-F1
#
_entry.id   AF-A0A0S8G0V6-F1
#
_cell.length_a   1.000
_cell.length_b   1.000
_cell.length_c   1.000
_cell.angle_alpha   90.00
_cell.angle_beta   90.00
_cell.angle_gamma   90.00
#
_symmetry.space_group_name_H-M   'P 1'
#
loop_
_entity.id
_entity.type
_entity.pdbx_description
1 polymer ?
#
loop_
_entity_poly.entity_id
_entity_poly.type
_entity_poly.pdbx_seq_one_letter_code
_entity_poly.pdbx_strand_id
1 'polypeptide(L)'
;MSSNIGQKGVASIRLKGRRIEDMPLGTGNQAKEQLADAIETERLNAIAEVNAKYPHQRVDYLSARINECEMNKNRMKGFIADTQAKISEYQQLIMNCTVRDKLLKSEDDEDRRKVIYREWGRWDESALKAQIEQFRESIAATEDVIRQEDEAIREHTEVIGLCRQRDKELAKLGAKPQGS
;
A
#
# COMPACT_ATOMS: atom_id res chain seq x y z
N MET A 1 39.46 -2.26 -43.38
CA MET A 1 38.36 -2.91 -42.65
C MET A 1 37.99 -2.00 -41.48
N SER A 2 36.89 -1.23 -41.57
CA SER A 2 36.35 -0.50 -40.42
C SER A 2 35.09 -1.24 -39.94
N SER A 3 35.15 -1.76 -38.73
CA SER A 3 34.07 -2.50 -38.10
C SER A 3 32.93 -1.56 -37.70
N ASN A 4 31.69 -1.92 -38.05
CA ASN A 4 30.44 -1.20 -37.71
C ASN A 4 30.07 -1.27 -36.21
N ILE A 5 31.04 -1.20 -35.30
CA ILE A 5 30.74 -1.24 -33.87
C ILE A 5 30.34 0.16 -33.44
N GLY A 6 29.03 0.41 -33.35
CA GLY A 6 28.48 1.59 -32.65
C GLY A 6 27.42 2.43 -33.35
N GLN A 7 27.05 2.18 -34.62
CA GLN A 7 26.00 2.97 -35.27
C GLN A 7 24.61 2.36 -35.01
N LYS A 8 23.79 3.07 -34.22
CA LYS A 8 22.35 2.80 -34.07
C LYS A 8 21.53 3.67 -35.03
N GLY A 9 20.46 3.11 -35.58
CA GLY A 9 19.50 3.79 -36.45
C GLY A 9 19.67 3.51 -37.94
N VAL A 10 18.87 4.19 -38.76
CA VAL A 10 18.69 4.01 -40.22
C VAL A 10 19.99 3.90 -41.02
N ALA A 11 21.06 4.58 -40.59
CA ALA A 11 22.37 4.53 -41.24
C ALA A 11 23.08 3.16 -41.15
N SER A 12 22.60 2.25 -40.29
CA SER A 12 23.14 0.91 -40.11
C SER A 12 22.46 -0.16 -40.98
N ILE A 13 21.33 0.17 -41.62
CA ILE A 13 20.52 -0.80 -42.37
C ILE A 13 21.25 -1.17 -43.66
N ARG A 14 21.62 -2.45 -43.77
CA ARG A 14 22.22 -3.04 -44.98
C ARG A 14 21.30 -4.08 -45.58
N LEU A 15 21.00 -3.95 -46.85
CA LEU A 15 20.28 -4.96 -47.64
C LEU A 15 21.30 -5.73 -48.49
N LYS A 16 21.37 -7.06 -48.30
CA LYS A 16 22.38 -7.94 -48.92
C LYS A 16 23.83 -7.44 -48.74
N GLY A 17 24.13 -6.82 -47.59
CA GLY A 17 25.48 -6.33 -47.24
C GLY A 17 25.86 -4.94 -47.81
N ARG A 18 24.99 -4.30 -48.60
CA ARG A 18 25.22 -2.96 -49.18
C ARG A 18 24.40 -1.89 -48.46
N ARG A 19 24.91 -0.65 -48.43
CA ARG A 19 24.16 0.49 -47.90
C ARG A 19 23.07 0.90 -48.90
N ILE A 20 22.03 1.56 -48.40
CA ILE A 20 20.90 2.01 -49.24
C ILE A 20 21.33 2.97 -50.35
N GLU A 21 22.39 3.76 -50.10
CA GLU A 21 23.04 4.65 -51.07
C GLU A 21 23.74 3.91 -52.24
N ASP A 22 24.06 2.62 -52.09
CA ASP A 22 24.80 1.81 -53.07
C ASP A 22 23.91 0.85 -53.90
N MET A 23 22.58 0.98 -53.79
CA MET A 23 21.62 0.11 -54.48
C MET A 23 21.09 0.72 -55.79
N PRO A 24 20.74 -0.11 -56.80
CA PRO A 24 20.09 0.36 -58.02
C PRO A 24 18.83 1.18 -57.69
N LEU A 25 18.60 2.29 -58.41
CA LEU A 25 17.57 3.30 -58.12
C LEU A 25 16.19 2.73 -57.78
N GLY A 26 15.70 1.72 -58.53
CA GLY A 26 14.41 1.08 -58.28
C GLY A 26 14.33 0.34 -56.94
N THR A 27 15.36 -0.44 -56.61
CA THR A 27 15.47 -1.15 -55.32
C THR A 27 15.80 -0.24 -54.14
N GLY A 28 16.56 0.84 -54.38
CA GLY A 28 16.87 1.85 -53.35
C GLY A 28 15.63 2.66 -52.96
N ASN A 29 14.75 2.98 -53.91
CA ASN A 29 13.48 3.66 -53.64
C ASN A 29 12.50 2.74 -52.89
N GLN A 30 12.34 1.48 -53.30
CA GLN A 30 11.56 0.50 -52.53
C GLN A 30 12.07 0.30 -51.10
N ALA A 31 13.39 0.24 -50.90
CA ALA A 31 13.99 0.13 -49.58
C ALA A 31 13.76 1.38 -48.71
N LYS A 32 13.73 2.58 -49.32
CA LYS A 32 13.38 3.83 -48.64
C LYS A 32 11.90 3.91 -48.28
N GLU A 33 11.01 3.40 -49.14
CA GLU A 33 9.57 3.31 -48.86
C GLU A 33 9.28 2.38 -47.68
N GLN A 34 9.93 1.21 -47.61
CA GLN A 34 9.77 0.25 -46.51
C GLN A 34 10.42 0.69 -45.18
N LEU A 35 11.22 1.75 -45.22
CA LEU A 35 12.03 2.18 -44.08
C LEU A 35 11.18 2.81 -42.98
N ALA A 36 10.13 3.54 -43.36
CA ALA A 36 9.16 4.10 -42.41
C ALA A 36 8.39 2.99 -41.69
N ASP A 37 7.95 1.96 -42.42
CA ASP A 37 7.21 0.82 -41.85
C ASP A 37 8.09 0.00 -40.90
N ALA A 38 9.37 -0.19 -41.21
CA ALA A 38 10.31 -0.88 -40.34
C ALA A 38 10.54 -0.12 -39.03
N ILE A 39 10.74 1.21 -39.10
CA ILE A 39 10.89 2.07 -37.91
C ILE A 39 9.63 2.03 -37.05
N GLU A 40 8.45 2.08 -37.67
CA GLU A 40 7.18 2.03 -36.94
C GLU A 40 6.97 0.65 -36.30
N THR A 41 7.36 -0.43 -36.98
CA THR A 41 7.30 -1.79 -36.42
C THR A 41 8.24 -1.94 -35.21
N GLU A 42 9.47 -1.43 -35.30
CA GLU A 42 10.40 -1.41 -34.15
C GLU A 42 9.84 -0.61 -32.98
N ARG A 43 9.21 0.55 -33.26
CA ARG A 43 8.56 1.38 -32.24
C ARG A 43 7.39 0.64 -31.57
N LEU A 44 6.52 -0.01 -32.35
CA LEU A 44 5.40 -0.79 -31.84
C LEU A 44 5.85 -2.00 -31.00
N ASN A 45 6.92 -2.68 -31.43
CA ASN A 45 7.52 -3.77 -30.66
C ASN A 45 8.09 -3.27 -29.32
N ALA A 46 8.80 -2.13 -29.32
CA ALA A 46 9.30 -1.53 -28.09
C ALA A 46 8.17 -1.11 -27.13
N ILE A 47 7.06 -0.58 -27.67
CA ILE A 47 5.85 -0.28 -26.88
C ILE A 47 5.26 -1.54 -26.26
N ALA A 48 5.16 -2.62 -27.03
CA ALA A 48 4.65 -3.92 -26.55
C ALA A 48 5.54 -4.49 -25.44
N GLU A 49 6.87 -4.37 -25.57
CA GLU A 49 7.83 -4.80 -24.56
C GLU A 49 7.69 -4.02 -23.25
N VAL A 50 7.56 -2.69 -23.33
CA VAL A 50 7.32 -1.84 -22.14
C VAL A 50 6.00 -2.21 -21.46
N ASN A 51 4.93 -2.41 -22.23
CA ASN A 51 3.64 -2.81 -21.67
C ASN A 51 3.67 -4.20 -21.02
N ALA A 52 4.45 -5.15 -21.56
CA ALA A 52 4.59 -6.48 -20.97
C ALA A 52 5.43 -6.47 -19.67
N LYS A 53 6.34 -5.51 -19.51
CA LYS A 53 7.26 -5.40 -18.37
C LYS A 53 6.62 -4.81 -17.12
N TYR A 54 5.69 -3.87 -17.28
CA TYR A 54 5.17 -3.06 -16.17
C TYR A 54 3.70 -3.35 -15.86
N PRO A 55 3.25 -3.05 -14.63
CA PRO A 55 1.85 -3.24 -14.26
C PRO A 55 0.91 -2.36 -15.11
N HIS A 56 -0.34 -2.82 -15.30
CA HIS A 56 -1.36 -2.13 -16.11
C HIS A 56 -2.32 -1.27 -15.29
N GLN A 57 -2.21 -1.31 -13.95
CA GLN A 57 -3.09 -0.59 -13.04
C GLN A 57 -3.02 0.93 -13.28
N ARG A 58 -4.16 1.61 -13.10
CA ARG A 58 -4.22 3.06 -13.16
C ARG A 58 -3.73 3.67 -11.84
N VAL A 59 -2.99 4.78 -11.94
CA VAL A 59 -2.37 5.43 -10.78
C VAL A 59 -3.43 6.05 -9.86
N ASP A 60 -4.52 6.57 -10.42
CA ASP A 60 -5.65 7.12 -9.68
C ASP A 60 -6.34 6.06 -8.82
N TYR A 61 -6.56 4.87 -9.35
CA TYR A 61 -7.08 3.72 -8.61
C TYR A 61 -6.18 3.35 -7.43
N LEU A 62 -4.87 3.21 -7.66
CA LEU A 62 -3.92 2.86 -6.60
C LEU A 62 -3.86 3.96 -5.52
N SER A 63 -3.92 5.23 -5.93
CA SER A 63 -3.94 6.37 -5.00
C SER A 63 -5.22 6.37 -4.15
N ALA A 64 -6.37 6.05 -4.75
CA ALA A 64 -7.63 5.91 -4.03
C ALA A 64 -7.57 4.76 -3.01
N ARG A 65 -6.95 3.63 -3.37
CA ARG A 65 -6.75 2.50 -2.44
C ARG A 65 -5.85 2.86 -1.26
N ILE A 66 -4.75 3.59 -1.50
CA ILE A 66 -3.89 4.09 -0.41
C ILE A 66 -4.69 4.97 0.55
N ASN A 67 -5.48 5.92 0.04
CA ASN A 67 -6.31 6.79 0.87
C ASN A 67 -7.31 6.00 1.72
N GLU A 68 -7.91 4.95 1.16
CA GLU A 68 -8.82 4.06 1.90
C GLU A 68 -8.09 3.32 3.04
N CYS A 69 -6.89 2.80 2.78
CA CYS A 69 -6.06 2.15 3.80
C CYS A 69 -5.70 3.13 4.92
N GLU A 70 -5.31 4.37 4.58
CA GLU A 70 -5.01 5.42 5.56
C GLU A 70 -6.23 5.78 6.42
N MET A 71 -7.41 5.89 5.81
CA MET A 71 -8.66 6.13 6.53
C MET A 71 -8.98 4.98 7.50
N ASN A 72 -8.82 3.73 7.05
CA ASN A 72 -9.05 2.56 7.90
C ASN A 72 -8.09 2.54 9.09
N LYS A 73 -6.79 2.78 8.87
CA LYS A 73 -5.80 2.88 9.95
C LYS A 73 -6.17 3.92 10.99
N ASN A 74 -6.63 5.10 10.55
CA ASN A 74 -7.03 6.16 11.47
C ASN A 74 -8.26 5.77 12.31
N ARG A 75 -9.24 5.08 11.71
CA ARG A 75 -10.38 4.52 12.46
C ARG A 75 -9.92 3.49 13.50
N MET A 76 -9.03 2.58 13.11
CA MET A 76 -8.48 1.56 14.01
C MET A 76 -7.68 2.18 15.17
N LYS A 77 -6.89 3.23 14.92
CA LYS A 77 -6.21 3.99 15.98
C LYS A 77 -7.18 4.65 16.95
N GLY A 78 -8.29 5.19 16.45
CA GLY A 78 -9.37 5.73 17.28
C GLY A 78 -9.98 4.66 18.19
N PHE A 79 -10.30 3.49 17.61
CA PHE A 79 -10.82 2.35 18.38
C PHE A 79 -9.86 1.87 19.49
N ILE A 80 -8.56 1.82 19.20
CA ILE A 80 -7.53 1.49 20.22
C ILE A 80 -7.55 2.51 21.34
N ALA A 81 -7.56 3.81 21.02
CA ALA A 81 -7.59 4.88 22.02
C ALA A 81 -8.82 4.80 22.93
N ASP A 82 -10.01 4.59 22.35
CA ASP A 82 -11.26 4.42 23.10
C ASP A 82 -11.22 3.18 24.00
N THR A 83 -10.63 2.09 23.50
CA THR A 83 -10.50 0.84 24.27
C THR A 83 -9.49 0.99 25.42
N GLN A 84 -8.39 1.72 25.21
CA GLN A 84 -7.43 2.05 26.27
C GLN A 84 -8.04 2.95 27.35
N ALA A 85 -8.91 3.89 26.97
CA ALA A 85 -9.66 4.70 27.93
C ALA A 85 -10.55 3.81 28.82
N LYS A 86 -11.28 2.86 28.23
CA LYS A 86 -12.10 1.87 28.98
C LYS A 86 -11.25 1.00 29.91
N ILE A 87 -10.07 0.55 29.47
CA ILE A 87 -9.15 -0.19 30.34
C ILE A 87 -8.78 0.66 31.57
N SER A 88 -8.51 1.96 31.37
CA SER A 88 -8.14 2.86 32.46
C SER A 88 -9.30 3.06 33.45
N GLU A 89 -10.53 3.21 32.96
CA GLU A 89 -11.74 3.25 33.80
C GLU A 89 -11.89 1.96 34.61
N TYR A 90 -11.70 0.79 34.00
CA TYR A 90 -11.84 -0.49 34.68
C TYR A 90 -10.75 -0.70 35.73
N GLN A 91 -9.53 -0.22 35.48
CA GLN A 91 -8.45 -0.21 36.46
C GLN A 91 -8.81 0.64 37.69
N GLN A 92 -9.46 1.79 37.48
CA GLN A 92 -9.95 2.62 38.58
C GLN A 92 -11.04 1.89 39.40
N LEU A 93 -11.96 1.17 38.74
CA LEU A 93 -12.98 0.37 39.42
C LEU A 93 -12.36 -0.79 40.23
N ILE A 94 -11.31 -1.43 39.71
CA ILE A 94 -10.55 -2.45 40.44
C ILE A 94 -9.89 -1.85 41.70
N MET A 95 -9.32 -0.64 41.60
CA MET A 95 -8.77 0.04 42.77
C MET A 95 -9.85 0.33 43.82
N ASN A 96 -11.05 0.76 43.38
CA ASN A 96 -12.19 0.96 44.28
C ASN A 96 -12.60 -0.35 44.97
N CYS A 97 -12.62 -1.48 44.25
CA CYS A 97 -12.85 -2.81 44.84
C CYS A 97 -11.81 -3.15 45.91
N THR A 98 -10.53 -2.88 45.63
CA THR A 98 -9.44 -3.13 46.58
C THR A 98 -9.60 -2.31 47.86
N VAL A 99 -9.98 -1.03 47.75
CA VAL A 99 -10.22 -0.16 48.92
C VAL A 99 -11.45 -0.63 49.70
N ARG A 100 -12.55 -0.89 49.01
CA ARG A 100 -13.79 -1.44 49.58
C ARG A 100 -13.52 -2.69 50.39
N ASP A 101 -12.81 -3.66 49.81
CA ASP A 101 -12.56 -4.95 50.45
C ASP A 101 -11.65 -4.82 51.67
N LYS A 102 -10.75 -3.82 51.70
CA LYS A 102 -9.98 -3.47 52.90
C LYS A 102 -10.86 -2.88 54.00
N LEU A 103 -11.74 -1.94 53.67
CA LEU A 103 -12.67 -1.34 54.63
C LEU A 103 -13.62 -2.38 55.23
N LEU A 104 -14.11 -3.30 54.39
CA LEU A 104 -15.02 -4.36 54.82
C LEU A 104 -14.36 -5.45 55.69
N LYS A 105 -13.03 -5.58 55.68
CA LYS A 105 -12.31 -6.56 56.52
C LYS A 105 -12.31 -6.19 58.00
N SER A 106 -12.43 -4.91 58.32
CA SER A 106 -12.42 -4.40 59.69
C SER A 106 -13.77 -3.85 60.15
N GLU A 107 -14.82 -4.01 59.34
CA GLU A 107 -16.14 -3.44 59.60
C GLU A 107 -17.17 -4.53 59.88
N ASP A 108 -17.61 -4.60 61.12
CA ASP A 108 -18.57 -5.60 61.61
C ASP A 108 -20.01 -5.04 61.64
N ASP A 109 -20.19 -3.71 61.55
CA ASP A 109 -21.50 -3.07 61.52
C ASP A 109 -22.15 -3.19 60.13
N GLU A 110 -23.30 -3.84 60.06
CA GLU A 110 -23.99 -4.13 58.80
C GLU A 110 -24.49 -2.88 58.07
N ASP A 111 -24.89 -1.83 58.79
CA ASP A 111 -25.34 -0.58 58.19
C ASP A 111 -24.15 0.21 57.64
N ARG A 112 -23.00 0.19 58.31
CA ARG A 112 -21.76 0.74 57.77
C ARG A 112 -21.27 -0.01 56.53
N ARG A 113 -21.36 -1.35 56.51
CA ARG A 113 -21.05 -2.15 55.31
C ARG A 113 -21.93 -1.77 54.11
N LYS A 114 -23.22 -1.49 54.31
CA LYS A 114 -24.12 -1.01 53.24
C LYS A 114 -23.68 0.35 52.68
N VAL A 115 -23.22 1.26 53.55
CA VAL A 115 -22.67 2.56 53.12
C VAL A 115 -21.40 2.37 52.30
N ILE A 116 -20.46 1.55 52.75
CA ILE A 116 -19.21 1.24 52.02
C ILE A 116 -19.52 0.72 50.60
N TYR A 117 -20.47 -0.21 50.45
CA TYR A 117 -20.89 -0.70 49.14
C TYR A 117 -21.58 0.36 48.26
N ARG A 118 -22.22 1.36 48.86
CA ARG A 118 -22.85 2.46 48.10
C ARG A 118 -21.80 3.43 47.58
N GLU A 119 -20.78 3.73 48.38
CA GLU A 119 -19.70 4.66 48.03
C GLU A 119 -18.69 4.04 47.05
N TRP A 120 -18.33 2.77 47.26
CA TRP A 120 -17.25 2.09 46.54
C TRP A 120 -17.74 1.00 45.59
N GLY A 121 -19.05 0.89 45.39
CA GLY A 121 -19.69 0.00 44.44
C GLY A 121 -19.59 -1.50 44.76
N ARG A 122 -20.36 -2.28 44.01
CA ARG A 122 -20.47 -3.75 44.16
C ARG A 122 -19.87 -4.52 42.99
N TRP A 123 -18.91 -3.90 42.29
CA TRP A 123 -18.28 -4.53 41.14
C TRP A 123 -17.49 -5.80 41.55
N ASP A 124 -17.50 -6.78 40.66
CA ASP A 124 -16.68 -7.99 40.75
C ASP A 124 -15.31 -7.71 40.11
N GLU A 125 -14.26 -7.72 40.94
CA GLU A 125 -12.88 -7.49 40.52
C GLU A 125 -12.43 -8.50 39.45
N SER A 126 -12.86 -9.77 39.57
CA SER A 126 -12.45 -10.83 38.64
C SER A 126 -13.07 -10.62 37.26
N ALA A 127 -14.35 -10.23 37.23
CA ALA A 127 -15.04 -9.89 36.00
C ALA A 127 -14.42 -8.66 35.31
N LEU A 128 -14.07 -7.62 36.09
CA LEU A 128 -13.39 -6.43 35.55
C LEU A 128 -12.02 -6.77 34.94
N LYS A 129 -11.24 -7.63 35.61
CA LYS A 129 -9.94 -8.11 35.09
C LYS A 129 -10.10 -8.91 33.81
N ALA A 130 -11.09 -9.80 33.74
CA ALA A 130 -11.38 -10.57 32.53
C ALA A 130 -11.76 -9.65 31.36
N GLN A 131 -12.56 -8.60 31.61
CA GLN A 131 -12.92 -7.64 30.57
C GLN A 131 -11.73 -6.82 30.07
N ILE A 132 -10.80 -6.43 30.96
CA ILE A 132 -9.54 -5.76 30.58
C ILE A 132 -8.73 -6.67 29.66
N GLU A 133 -8.65 -7.97 29.93
CA GLU A 133 -7.89 -8.89 29.10
C GLU A 133 -8.51 -9.01 27.70
N GLN A 134 -9.83 -9.12 27.60
CA GLN A 134 -10.53 -9.09 26.31
C GLN A 134 -10.27 -7.78 25.54
N PHE A 135 -10.20 -6.64 26.23
CA PHE A 135 -9.85 -5.37 25.60
C PHE A 135 -8.41 -5.36 25.06
N ARG A 136 -7.46 -5.97 25.78
CA ARG A 136 -6.07 -6.10 25.32
C ARG A 136 -5.95 -7.00 24.10
N GLU A 137 -6.65 -8.13 24.09
CA GLU A 137 -6.72 -9.01 22.92
C GLU A 137 -7.30 -8.28 21.70
N SER A 138 -8.37 -7.50 21.90
CA SER A 138 -8.98 -6.68 20.85
C SER A 138 -8.04 -5.60 20.31
N ILE A 139 -7.27 -4.94 21.19
CA ILE A 139 -6.23 -3.98 20.79
C ILE A 139 -5.18 -4.68 19.92
N ALA A 140 -4.65 -5.83 20.37
CA ALA A 140 -3.62 -6.57 19.63
C ALA A 140 -4.12 -6.98 18.23
N ALA A 141 -5.34 -7.50 18.13
CA ALA A 141 -5.96 -7.83 16.84
C ALA A 141 -6.11 -6.59 15.94
N THR A 142 -6.45 -5.43 16.52
CA THR A 142 -6.57 -4.17 15.79
C THR A 142 -5.21 -3.66 15.30
N GLU A 143 -4.15 -3.82 16.09
CA GLU A 143 -2.78 -3.48 15.71
C GLU A 143 -2.28 -4.35 14.54
N ASP A 144 -2.68 -5.62 14.49
CA ASP A 144 -2.38 -6.50 13.35
C ASP A 144 -3.07 -6.00 12.07
N VAL A 145 -4.33 -5.54 12.14
CA VAL A 145 -5.02 -4.93 11.01
C VAL A 145 -4.30 -3.67 10.53
N ILE A 146 -3.87 -2.80 11.45
CA ILE A 146 -3.08 -1.61 11.10
C ILE A 146 -1.80 -1.99 10.35
N ARG A 147 -1.12 -3.06 10.77
CA ARG A 147 0.09 -3.56 10.10
C ARG A 147 -0.20 -4.04 8.68
N GLN A 148 -1.31 -4.76 8.47
CA GLN A 148 -1.74 -5.20 7.13
C GLN A 148 -2.05 -4.02 6.21
N GLU A 149 -2.72 -2.99 6.73
CA GLU A 149 -3.00 -1.77 5.96
C GLU A 149 -1.70 -1.01 5.61
N ASP A 150 -0.71 -0.98 6.51
CA ASP A 150 0.63 -0.43 6.23
C ASP A 150 1.35 -1.18 5.11
N GLU A 151 1.26 -2.50 5.11
CA GLU A 151 1.83 -3.33 4.04
C GLU A 151 1.14 -3.09 2.69
N ALA A 152 -0.19 -3.01 2.67
CA ALA A 152 -0.94 -2.69 1.46
C ALA A 152 -0.60 -1.30 0.89
N ILE A 153 -0.42 -0.29 1.76
CA ILE A 153 0.02 1.05 1.33
C ILE A 153 1.40 0.98 0.67
N ARG A 154 2.35 0.24 1.27
CA ARG A 154 3.70 0.05 0.72
C ARG A 154 3.65 -0.59 -0.67
N GLU A 155 2.91 -1.69 -0.81
CA GLU A 155 2.75 -2.40 -2.09
C GLU A 155 2.14 -1.49 -3.17
N HIS A 156 1.05 -0.80 -2.86
CA HIS A 156 0.44 0.13 -3.81
C HIS A 156 1.37 1.27 -4.20
N THR A 157 2.18 1.78 -3.26
CA THR A 157 3.17 2.83 -3.52
C THR A 157 4.26 2.34 -4.48
N GLU A 158 4.74 1.11 -4.33
CA GLU A 158 5.69 0.49 -5.26
C GLU A 158 5.08 0.34 -6.65
N VAL A 159 3.84 -0.15 -6.75
CA VAL A 159 3.15 -0.30 -8.04
C VAL A 159 2.95 1.06 -8.73
N ILE A 160 2.64 2.12 -7.98
CA ILE A 160 2.58 3.48 -8.53
C ILE A 160 3.94 3.88 -9.13
N GLY A 161 5.03 3.58 -8.44
CA GLY A 161 6.39 3.82 -8.95
C GLY A 161 6.63 3.14 -10.30
N LEU A 162 6.26 1.86 -10.41
CA LEU A 162 6.37 1.09 -11.65
C LEU A 162 5.47 1.64 -12.77
N CYS A 163 4.22 2.01 -12.46
CA CYS A 163 3.32 2.62 -13.44
C CYS A 163 3.86 3.96 -13.96
N ARG A 164 4.44 4.79 -13.09
CA ARG A 164 5.08 6.06 -13.51
C ARG A 164 6.32 5.82 -14.38
N GLN A 165 7.09 4.77 -14.10
CA GLN A 165 8.23 4.40 -14.93
C GLN A 165 7.79 3.91 -16.31
N ARG A 166 6.75 3.07 -16.38
CA ARG A 166 6.10 2.66 -17.64
C ARG A 166 5.69 3.86 -18.47
N ASP A 167 4.95 4.80 -17.87
CA ASP A 167 4.43 5.96 -18.58
C ASP A 167 5.57 6.86 -19.11
N LYS A 168 6.68 6.97 -18.37
CA LYS A 168 7.88 7.69 -18.82
C LYS A 168 8.57 6.98 -19.99
N GLU A 169 8.63 5.65 -19.99
CA GLU A 169 9.22 4.88 -21.10
C GLU A 169 8.33 4.91 -22.35
N LEU A 170 7.01 4.77 -22.19
CA LEU A 170 6.03 4.92 -23.28
C LEU A 170 6.08 6.32 -23.91
N ALA A 171 6.20 7.37 -23.10
CA ALA A 171 6.29 8.74 -23.58
C ALA A 171 7.54 8.98 -24.47
N LYS A 172 8.68 8.35 -24.15
CA LYS A 172 9.90 8.41 -25.00
C LYS A 172 9.68 7.77 -26.38
N LEU A 173 8.76 6.82 -26.47
CA LEU A 173 8.39 6.11 -27.71
C LEU A 173 7.23 6.79 -28.44
N GLY A 174 6.75 7.95 -27.97
CA GLY A 174 5.61 8.66 -28.53
C GLY A 174 4.27 7.97 -28.31
N ALA A 175 4.19 7.00 -27.39
CA ALA A 175 2.95 6.36 -26.98
C ALA A 175 2.27 7.16 -25.86
N LYS A 176 0.93 7.18 -25.87
CA LYS A 176 0.17 7.77 -24.76
C LYS A 176 0.32 6.89 -23.51
N PRO A 177 0.46 7.51 -22.32
CA PRO A 177 0.38 6.76 -21.07
C PRO A 177 -0.99 6.09 -20.95
N GLN A 178 -1.00 4.84 -20.47
CA GLN A 178 -2.25 4.08 -20.30
C GLN A 178 -3.03 4.47 -19.02
N GLY A 179 -2.46 5.35 -18.18
CA GLY A 179 -2.91 5.60 -16.82
C GLY A 179 -3.41 7.01 -16.50
N SER A 180 -3.58 7.90 -17.48
CA SER A 180 -4.29 9.18 -17.30
C SER A 180 -5.79 8.97 -17.37
#